data_AF-A0A158KDU1-F1
#
_entry.id   AF-A0A158KDU1-F1
#
_cell.length_a   1.000
_cell.length_b   1.000
_cell.length_c   1.000
_cell.angle_alpha   90.00
_cell.angle_beta   90.00
_cell.angle_gamma   90.00
#
_symmetry.space_group_name_H-M   'P 1'
#
loop_
_entity.id
_entity.type
_entity.pdbx_description
1 polymer ?
#
loop_
_entity_poly.entity_id
_entity_poly.type
_entity_poly.pdbx_seq_one_letter_code
_entity_poly.pdbx_strand_id
1 'polypeptide(L)'
;MKRLESGDFLKKIWNEDDISLDALAAHIADSGVVHDANAARIILHTESGLAYQVTADENKKFIRFTTYFPVALHASGEQKHELEHSLNSQVFMASFWIDDDNDLVVDYPLPFGYGLIAGNFMAVLHRFASMLDFVVREKNDEGLILLGPNAAQTRDEEEIDPDDRSVQITESAGLLN
;
A
#
# COMPACT_ATOMS: atom_id res chain seq x y z
N MET A 1 8.19 -21.10 -25.61
CA MET A 1 7.53 -20.59 -24.38
C MET A 1 7.44 -21.76 -23.40
N LYS A 2 8.40 -21.88 -22.47
CA LYS A 2 8.38 -22.95 -21.45
C LYS A 2 7.45 -22.50 -20.33
N ARG A 3 6.37 -23.24 -20.13
CA ARG A 3 5.51 -23.11 -18.96
C ARG A 3 6.35 -23.54 -17.76
N LEU A 4 6.76 -22.60 -16.92
CA LEU A 4 7.36 -22.91 -15.62
C LEU A 4 6.31 -23.68 -14.83
N GLU A 5 6.67 -24.90 -14.42
CA GLU A 5 5.84 -25.73 -13.55
C GLU A 5 5.54 -24.92 -12.28
N SER A 6 4.27 -24.80 -11.89
CA SER A 6 3.78 -23.91 -10.84
C SER A 6 4.49 -24.02 -9.47
N GLY A 7 5.27 -25.09 -9.25
CA GLY A 7 6.08 -25.29 -8.04
C GLY A 7 7.47 -24.65 -8.04
N ASP A 8 8.02 -24.26 -9.19
CA ASP A 8 9.39 -23.70 -9.28
C ASP A 8 9.42 -22.18 -9.06
N PHE A 9 8.32 -21.51 -9.44
CA PHE A 9 8.10 -20.08 -9.27
C PHE A 9 8.13 -19.63 -7.81
N LEU A 10 7.48 -20.38 -6.92
CA LEU A 10 7.42 -20.08 -5.47
C LEU A 10 8.74 -20.34 -4.74
N LYS A 11 9.60 -21.19 -5.30
CA LYS A 11 10.89 -21.58 -4.72
C LYS A 11 12.05 -20.69 -5.17
N LYS A 12 11.80 -19.78 -6.12
CA LYS A 12 12.81 -18.82 -6.57
C LYS A 12 13.32 -18.01 -5.37
N ILE A 13 14.63 -17.92 -5.27
CA ILE A 13 15.32 -17.08 -4.30
C ILE A 13 16.00 -15.98 -5.10
N TRP A 14 15.69 -14.73 -4.79
CA TRP A 14 16.42 -13.57 -5.29
C TRP A 14 17.59 -13.26 -4.36
N ASN A 15 18.77 -13.00 -4.92
CA ASN A 15 19.82 -12.34 -4.16
C ASN A 15 19.49 -10.86 -4.01
N GLU A 16 20.15 -10.16 -3.09
CA GLU A 16 19.91 -8.74 -2.82
C GLU A 16 20.02 -7.86 -4.06
N ASP A 17 21.03 -8.13 -4.91
CA ASP A 17 21.30 -7.35 -6.12
C ASP A 17 20.32 -7.65 -7.26
N ASP A 18 19.57 -8.74 -7.16
CA ASP A 18 18.55 -9.12 -8.14
C ASP A 18 17.18 -8.49 -7.84
N ILE A 19 17.04 -7.81 -6.69
CA ILE A 19 15.77 -7.24 -6.23
C ILE A 19 15.67 -5.79 -6.70
N SER A 20 14.77 -5.58 -7.66
CA SER A 20 14.36 -4.28 -8.16
C SER A 20 12.85 -4.25 -8.36
N LEU A 21 12.25 -3.07 -8.50
CA LEU A 21 10.82 -2.94 -8.80
C LEU A 21 10.43 -3.70 -10.08
N ASP A 22 11.25 -3.65 -11.13
CA ASP A 22 11.01 -4.39 -12.37
C ASP A 22 10.97 -5.91 -12.14
N ALA A 23 11.90 -6.43 -11.32
CA ALA A 23 11.95 -7.85 -10.99
C ALA A 23 10.73 -8.30 -10.17
N LEU A 24 10.26 -7.45 -9.25
CA LEU A 24 9.06 -7.69 -8.45
C LEU A 24 7.80 -7.63 -9.33
N ALA A 25 7.66 -6.61 -10.18
CA ALA A 25 6.53 -6.44 -11.10
C ALA A 25 6.42 -7.62 -12.07
N ALA A 26 7.53 -8.04 -12.68
CA ALA A 26 7.55 -9.22 -13.55
C ALA A 26 7.08 -10.48 -12.82
N HIS A 27 7.48 -10.66 -11.56
CA HIS A 27 7.02 -11.79 -10.75
C HIS A 27 5.52 -11.70 -10.44
N ILE A 28 5.01 -10.52 -10.08
CA ILE A 28 3.57 -10.31 -9.88
C ILE A 28 2.81 -10.65 -11.17
N ALA A 29 3.28 -10.19 -12.34
CA ALA A 29 2.70 -10.50 -13.64
C ALA A 29 2.61 -12.01 -13.89
N ASP A 30 3.70 -12.73 -13.65
CA ASP A 30 3.79 -14.19 -13.83
C ASP A 30 2.82 -14.96 -12.92
N SER A 31 2.46 -14.39 -11.77
CA SER A 31 1.46 -14.95 -10.85
C SER A 31 0.00 -14.71 -11.27
N GLY A 32 -0.22 -13.89 -12.30
CA GLY A 32 -1.55 -13.53 -12.80
C GLY A 32 -2.24 -12.41 -12.01
N VAL A 33 -1.54 -11.77 -11.07
CA VAL A 33 -2.06 -10.62 -10.32
C VAL A 33 -1.97 -9.36 -11.18
N VAL A 34 -3.12 -8.71 -11.37
CA VAL A 34 -3.21 -7.45 -12.13
C VAL A 34 -2.58 -6.33 -11.32
N HIS A 35 -1.73 -5.55 -11.97
CA HIS A 35 -1.03 -4.41 -11.39
C HIS A 35 -0.72 -3.38 -12.48
N ASP A 36 -0.46 -2.15 -12.06
CA ASP A 36 0.15 -1.11 -12.88
C ASP A 36 1.53 -0.80 -12.30
N ALA A 37 2.57 -0.74 -13.13
CA ALA A 37 3.94 -0.55 -12.65
C ALA A 37 4.66 0.51 -13.48
N ASN A 38 5.44 1.34 -12.77
CA ASN A 38 6.37 2.27 -13.36
C ASN A 38 7.70 2.25 -12.58
N ALA A 39 8.64 3.12 -12.96
CA ALA A 39 9.98 3.16 -12.35
C ALA A 39 9.98 3.53 -10.85
N ALA A 40 8.92 4.13 -10.32
CA ALA A 40 8.85 4.58 -8.94
C ALA A 40 8.07 3.62 -8.03
N ARG A 41 7.05 2.91 -8.56
CA ARG A 41 6.14 2.08 -7.77
C ARG A 41 5.38 1.05 -8.61
N ILE A 42 4.82 0.06 -7.90
CA ILE A 42 3.84 -0.90 -8.42
C ILE A 42 2.53 -0.65 -7.67
N ILE A 43 1.46 -0.34 -8.39
CA ILE A 43 0.10 -0.18 -7.86
C ILE A 43 -0.66 -1.49 -8.02
N LEU A 44 -1.29 -1.93 -6.94
CA LEU A 44 -2.13 -3.12 -6.87
C LEU A 44 -3.49 -2.77 -6.24
N HIS A 45 -4.46 -3.65 -6.43
CA HIS A 45 -5.78 -3.53 -5.83
C HIS A 45 -6.12 -4.79 -5.03
N THR A 46 -6.83 -4.61 -3.91
CA THR A 46 -7.43 -5.72 -3.17
C THR A 46 -8.66 -6.27 -3.91
N GLU A 47 -9.23 -7.37 -3.41
CA GLU A 47 -10.46 -7.93 -4.00
C GLU A 47 -11.65 -6.95 -3.90
N SER A 48 -11.68 -6.11 -2.86
CA SER A 48 -12.69 -5.06 -2.70
C SER A 48 -12.37 -3.76 -3.48
N GLY A 49 -11.24 -3.72 -4.17
CA GLY A 49 -10.82 -2.58 -4.99
C GLY A 49 -10.03 -1.50 -4.25
N LEU A 50 -9.52 -1.77 -3.04
CA LEU A 50 -8.65 -0.83 -2.33
C LEU A 50 -7.29 -0.82 -3.00
N ALA A 51 -6.83 0.35 -3.42
CA ALA A 51 -5.51 0.50 -3.99
C ALA A 51 -4.42 0.51 -2.89
N TYR A 52 -3.29 -0.10 -3.19
CA TYR A 52 -2.06 0.02 -2.41
C TYR A 52 -0.86 -0.03 -3.34
N GLN A 53 0.28 0.45 -2.86
CA GLN A 53 1.50 0.52 -3.64
C GLN A 53 2.63 -0.29 -3.01
N VAL A 54 3.50 -0.79 -3.87
CA VAL A 54 4.78 -1.40 -3.52
C VAL A 54 5.90 -0.51 -4.06
N THR A 55 6.82 -0.14 -3.18
CA THR A 55 8.06 0.59 -3.52
C THR A 55 9.26 -0.19 -3.01
N ALA A 56 10.45 0.09 -3.56
CA ALA A 56 11.69 -0.50 -3.07
C ALA A 56 12.70 0.60 -2.72
N ASP A 57 13.22 0.57 -1.49
CA ASP A 57 14.40 1.34 -1.10
C ASP A 57 15.61 0.42 -1.17
N GLU A 58 16.30 0.45 -2.31
CA GLU A 58 17.48 -0.38 -2.58
C GLU A 58 18.68 -0.05 -1.68
N ASN A 59 18.72 1.16 -1.10
CA ASN A 59 19.80 1.55 -0.18
C ASN A 59 19.57 0.96 1.21
N LYS A 60 18.33 1.06 1.72
CA LYS A 60 17.97 0.53 3.03
C LYS A 60 17.59 -0.95 2.99
N LYS A 61 17.48 -1.54 1.80
CA LYS A 61 17.11 -2.95 1.55
C LYS A 61 15.73 -3.32 2.09
N PHE A 62 14.75 -2.46 1.83
CA PHE A 62 13.34 -2.71 2.16
C PHE A 62 12.44 -2.59 0.94
N ILE A 63 11.50 -3.51 0.82
CA ILE A 63 10.30 -3.35 -0.01
C ILE A 63 9.22 -2.78 0.91
N ARG A 64 8.60 -1.66 0.56
CA ARG A 64 7.50 -1.08 1.35
C ARG A 64 6.17 -1.34 0.67
N PHE A 65 5.21 -1.81 1.44
CA PHE A 65 3.81 -1.89 1.08
C PHE A 65 3.11 -0.74 1.79
N THR A 66 2.46 0.14 1.04
CA THR A 66 1.86 1.35 1.62
C THR A 66 0.50 1.64 1.01
N THR A 67 -0.42 2.16 1.80
CA THR A 67 -1.63 2.84 1.31
C THR A 67 -1.97 4.02 2.22
N TYR A 68 -2.83 4.89 1.73
CA TYR A 68 -3.28 6.11 2.37
C TYR A 68 -4.79 6.14 2.29
N PHE A 69 -5.45 6.24 3.45
CA PHE A 69 -6.89 6.36 3.50
C PHE A 69 -7.30 7.70 4.10
N PRO A 70 -8.09 8.53 3.39
CA PRO A 70 -8.58 9.78 3.95
C PRO A 70 -9.40 9.54 5.21
N VAL A 71 -9.10 10.32 6.25
CA VAL A 71 -9.86 10.28 7.49
C VAL A 71 -10.89 11.41 7.51
N ALA A 72 -12.07 11.13 8.05
CA ALA A 72 -13.16 12.08 8.13
C ALA A 72 -12.74 13.41 8.81
N LEU A 73 -12.89 14.54 8.11
CA LEU A 73 -12.46 15.87 8.61
C LEU A 73 -13.15 16.29 9.90
N HIS A 74 -14.37 15.82 10.13
CA HIS A 74 -15.14 16.10 11.34
C HIS A 74 -14.66 15.29 12.56
N ALA A 75 -13.80 14.30 12.37
CA ALA A 75 -13.24 13.50 13.46
C ALA A 75 -12.35 14.39 14.34
N SER A 76 -12.59 14.36 15.64
CA SER A 76 -11.72 15.05 16.60
C SER A 76 -10.34 14.39 16.67
N GLY A 77 -9.34 15.12 17.19
CA GLY A 77 -8.00 14.57 17.38
C GLY A 77 -7.96 13.33 18.28
N GLU A 78 -8.84 13.27 19.28
CA GLU A 78 -8.97 12.10 20.16
C GLU A 78 -9.48 10.87 19.41
N GLN A 79 -10.48 11.02 18.53
CA GLN A 79 -10.98 9.92 17.69
C GLN A 79 -9.93 9.40 16.72
N LYS A 80 -9.14 10.31 16.13
CA LYS A 80 -8.02 9.94 15.24
C LYS A 80 -6.95 9.15 15.99
N HIS A 81 -6.55 9.63 17.16
CA HIS A 81 -5.58 8.93 18.01
C HIS A 81 -6.10 7.55 18.48
N GLU A 82 -7.37 7.45 18.85
CA GLU A 82 -7.97 6.16 19.23
C GLU A 82 -8.03 5.19 18.05
N LEU A 83 -8.34 5.67 16.83
CA LEU A 83 -8.28 4.87 15.60
C LEU A 83 -6.86 4.30 15.39
N GLU A 84 -5.83 5.15 15.43
CA GLU A 84 -4.44 4.70 15.31
C GLU A 84 -4.08 3.67 16.38
N HIS A 85 -4.40 3.97 17.65
CA HIS A 85 -4.09 3.12 18.79
C HIS A 85 -4.77 1.75 18.68
N SER A 86 -6.06 1.74 18.34
CA SER A 86 -6.86 0.54 18.16
C SER A 86 -6.30 -0.33 17.02
N LEU A 87 -5.95 0.27 15.88
CA LEU A 87 -5.35 -0.44 14.76
C LEU A 87 -3.98 -1.03 15.13
N ASN A 88 -3.07 -0.24 15.70
CA ASN A 88 -1.74 -0.72 16.07
C ASN A 88 -1.75 -1.77 17.21
N SER A 89 -2.78 -1.77 18.07
CA SER A 89 -2.90 -2.74 19.16
C SER A 89 -3.55 -4.06 18.75
N GLN A 90 -4.37 -4.06 17.70
CA GLN A 90 -5.21 -5.21 17.32
C GLN A 90 -4.88 -5.80 15.95
N VAL A 91 -4.31 -5.01 15.04
CA VAL A 91 -3.97 -5.43 13.68
C VAL A 91 -2.48 -5.69 13.60
N PHE A 92 -2.12 -6.96 13.42
CA PHE A 92 -0.73 -7.36 13.19
C PHE A 92 -0.34 -7.11 11.73
N MET A 93 0.96 -7.01 11.47
CA MET A 93 1.62 -6.77 10.17
C MET A 93 2.03 -5.32 9.95
N ALA A 94 1.10 -4.39 9.77
CA ALA A 94 1.41 -3.01 9.42
C ALA A 94 1.50 -2.08 10.63
N SER A 95 2.15 -0.93 10.43
CA SER A 95 2.05 0.23 11.33
C SER A 95 1.03 1.21 10.77
N PHE A 96 0.30 1.88 11.66
CA PHE A 96 -0.76 2.82 11.33
C PHE A 96 -0.49 4.17 11.98
N TRP A 97 -0.64 5.27 11.23
CA TRP A 97 -0.60 6.63 11.78
C TRP A 97 -1.35 7.61 10.87
N ILE A 98 -1.75 8.75 11.40
CA ILE A 98 -2.29 9.89 10.67
C ILE A 98 -1.14 10.82 10.30
N ASP A 99 -1.03 11.18 9.03
CA ASP A 99 -0.06 12.16 8.56
C ASP A 99 -0.60 13.60 8.58
N ASP A 100 0.22 14.53 8.12
CA ASP A 100 -0.11 15.96 8.10
C ASP A 100 -1.25 16.29 7.11
N ASP A 101 -1.46 15.43 6.10
CA ASP A 101 -2.54 15.55 5.10
C ASP A 101 -3.85 14.90 5.60
N ASN A 102 -3.88 14.47 6.87
CA ASN A 102 -5.02 13.81 7.50
C ASN A 102 -5.42 12.48 6.81
N ASP A 103 -4.44 11.79 6.23
CA ASP A 103 -4.58 10.44 5.73
C ASP A 103 -4.11 9.45 6.80
N LEU A 104 -4.88 8.37 6.99
CA LEU A 104 -4.43 7.19 7.70
C LEU A 104 -3.43 6.45 6.79
N VAL A 105 -2.17 6.56 7.15
CA VAL A 105 -1.07 5.84 6.52
C VAL A 105 -1.02 4.42 7.06
N VAL A 106 -0.97 3.46 6.15
CA VAL A 106 -0.74 2.04 6.46
C VAL A 106 0.57 1.63 5.80
N ASP A 107 1.57 1.25 6.59
CA ASP A 107 2.90 0.90 6.08
C ASP A 107 3.41 -0.43 6.61
N TYR A 108 3.99 -1.22 5.70
CA TYR A 108 4.68 -2.45 6.04
C TYR A 108 6.02 -2.56 5.30
N PRO A 109 7.15 -2.46 6.01
CA PRO A 109 8.47 -2.70 5.44
C PRO A 109 8.83 -4.20 5.48
N LEU A 110 9.13 -4.78 4.31
CA LEU A 110 9.66 -6.12 4.14
C LEU A 110 11.18 -6.05 3.87
N PRO A 111 12.04 -6.44 4.82
CA PRO A 111 13.49 -6.46 4.60
C PRO A 111 13.87 -7.53 3.58
N PHE A 112 14.86 -7.21 2.75
CA PHE A 112 15.43 -8.16 1.79
C PHE A 112 16.96 -8.21 1.79
N GLY A 113 17.63 -7.58 2.76
CA GLY A 113 19.10 -7.48 2.86
C GLY A 113 19.85 -8.79 3.13
N TYR A 114 19.25 -9.96 2.87
CA TYR A 114 19.92 -11.28 2.80
C TYR A 114 19.34 -12.13 1.66
N GLY A 115 18.78 -11.45 0.65
CA GLY A 115 17.94 -12.05 -0.37
C GLY A 115 16.49 -12.19 0.06
N LEU A 116 15.65 -12.60 -0.88
CA LEU A 116 14.20 -12.73 -0.69
C LEU A 116 13.69 -13.97 -1.42
N ILE A 117 12.95 -14.81 -0.69
CA ILE A 117 12.22 -15.91 -1.30
C ILE A 117 11.00 -15.33 -2.00
N ALA A 118 10.86 -15.58 -3.29
CA ALA A 118 9.80 -14.99 -4.11
C ALA A 118 8.39 -15.41 -3.62
N GLY A 119 8.25 -16.66 -3.16
CA GLY A 119 7.02 -17.10 -2.49
C GLY A 119 6.71 -16.36 -1.19
N ASN A 120 7.72 -15.90 -0.43
CA ASN A 120 7.49 -15.09 0.77
C ASN A 120 7.01 -13.68 0.40
N PHE A 121 7.60 -13.09 -0.65
CA PHE A 121 7.11 -11.81 -1.20
C PHE A 121 5.64 -11.89 -1.61
N MET A 122 5.26 -12.90 -2.39
CA MET A 122 3.86 -13.09 -2.79
C MET A 122 2.94 -13.35 -1.59
N ALA A 123 3.40 -14.13 -0.60
CA ALA A 123 2.63 -14.36 0.62
C ALA A 123 2.39 -13.06 1.41
N VAL A 124 3.38 -12.18 1.49
CA VAL A 124 3.25 -10.86 2.10
C VAL A 124 2.30 -9.98 1.30
N LEU A 125 2.43 -9.94 -0.02
CA LEU A 125 1.57 -9.16 -0.92
C LEU A 125 0.09 -9.51 -0.71
N HIS A 126 -0.24 -10.79 -0.70
CA HIS A 126 -1.61 -11.24 -0.46
C HIS A 126 -2.09 -10.96 0.97
N ARG A 127 -1.24 -11.18 1.99
CA ARG A 127 -1.60 -10.88 3.39
C ARG A 127 -1.86 -9.40 3.60
N PHE A 128 -1.05 -8.53 3.00
CA PHE A 128 -1.24 -7.09 3.09
C PHE A 128 -2.59 -6.70 2.49
N ALA A 129 -2.89 -7.18 1.27
CA ALA A 129 -4.17 -6.94 0.62
C ALA A 129 -5.37 -7.40 1.48
N SER A 130 -5.34 -8.63 1.99
CA SER A 130 -6.41 -9.13 2.88
C SER A 130 -6.51 -8.38 4.20
N MET A 131 -5.39 -7.87 4.72
CA MET A 131 -5.37 -7.06 5.93
C MET A 131 -6.04 -5.70 5.70
N LEU A 132 -5.83 -5.06 4.54
CA LEU A 132 -6.54 -3.83 4.19
C LEU A 132 -8.05 -4.04 4.10
N ASP A 133 -8.49 -5.12 3.43
CA ASP A 133 -9.91 -5.48 3.35
C ASP A 133 -10.50 -5.72 4.76
N PHE A 134 -9.73 -6.37 5.65
CA PHE A 134 -10.13 -6.59 7.04
C PHE A 134 -10.24 -5.28 7.84
N VAL A 135 -9.24 -4.39 7.75
CA VAL A 135 -9.24 -3.09 8.46
C VAL A 135 -10.45 -2.27 8.05
N VAL A 136 -10.68 -2.12 6.75
CA VAL A 136 -11.78 -1.31 6.24
C VAL A 136 -13.15 -1.92 6.61
N ARG A 137 -13.28 -3.25 6.64
CA ARG A 137 -14.55 -3.92 6.91
C ARG A 137 -14.88 -4.06 8.40
N GLU A 138 -13.88 -4.34 9.23
CA GLU A 138 -14.07 -4.76 10.63
C GLU A 138 -13.50 -3.77 11.66
N LYS A 139 -12.74 -2.75 11.22
CA LYS A 139 -12.12 -1.75 12.09
C LYS A 139 -12.54 -0.32 11.77
N ASN A 140 -13.46 -0.14 10.83
CA ASN A 140 -14.01 1.16 10.45
C ASN A 140 -15.46 1.36 10.96
N ASP A 141 -15.79 0.85 12.15
CA ASP A 141 -17.17 0.86 12.67
C ASP A 141 -17.73 2.28 12.87
N GLU A 142 -16.86 3.24 13.18
CA GLU A 142 -17.21 4.66 13.34
C GLU A 142 -17.25 5.43 12.01
N GLY A 143 -16.92 4.78 10.88
CA GLY A 143 -16.92 5.40 9.56
C GLY A 143 -15.88 6.51 9.39
N LEU A 144 -14.80 6.46 10.18
CA LEU A 144 -13.73 7.46 10.16
C LEU A 144 -12.85 7.34 8.91
N ILE A 145 -12.67 6.14 8.38
CA ILE A 145 -11.95 5.89 7.12
C ILE A 145 -12.91 6.08 5.95
N LEU A 146 -12.60 7.02 5.06
CA LEU A 146 -13.40 7.36 3.90
C LEU A 146 -13.02 6.49 2.70
N LEU A 147 -14.03 6.01 1.96
CA LEU A 147 -13.85 5.13 0.80
C LEU A 147 -14.59 5.67 -0.43
N GLY A 148 -14.08 5.32 -1.61
CA GLY A 148 -14.76 5.60 -2.88
C GLY A 148 -14.99 7.11 -3.10
N PRO A 149 -16.17 7.54 -3.56
CA PRO A 149 -16.45 8.96 -3.83
C PRO A 149 -16.26 9.88 -2.62
N ASN A 150 -16.43 9.37 -1.41
CA ASN A 150 -16.26 10.14 -0.18
C ASN A 150 -14.78 10.43 0.12
N ALA A 151 -13.86 9.63 -0.42
CA ALA A 151 -12.41 9.85 -0.29
C ALA A 151 -11.89 10.97 -1.21
N ALA A 152 -12.59 11.23 -2.33
CA ALA A 152 -12.19 12.26 -3.30
C ALA A 152 -12.64 13.67 -2.90
N GLN A 153 -13.81 13.80 -2.28
CA GLN A 153 -14.37 15.10 -1.85
C GLN A 153 -13.49 15.82 -0.82
N THR A 154 -12.62 15.11 -0.13
CA THR A 154 -11.73 15.67 0.89
C THR A 154 -10.55 16.45 0.30
N ARG A 155 -10.16 16.17 -0.96
CA ARG A 155 -8.99 16.81 -1.60
C ARG A 155 -9.34 18.08 -2.39
N ASP A 156 -10.55 18.15 -2.95
CA ASP A 156 -10.97 19.27 -3.80
C ASP A 156 -11.33 20.56 -3.00
N GLU A 157 -11.52 20.46 -1.67
CA GLU A 157 -11.81 21.63 -0.83
C GLU A 157 -10.56 22.43 -0.40
N GLU A 158 -9.34 21.91 -0.64
CA GLU A 158 -8.08 22.57 -0.24
C GLU A 158 -7.33 23.30 -1.36
N GLU A 159 -7.73 23.22 -2.63
CA GLU A 159 -6.98 23.87 -3.73
C GLU A 159 -7.64 25.18 -4.24
N ILE A 160 -7.55 26.27 -3.45
CA ILE A 160 -7.40 27.64 -3.99
C ILE A 160 -6.52 28.48 -3.04
N ASP A 161 -5.21 28.29 -3.10
CA ASP A 161 -4.23 29.36 -2.80
C ASP A 161 -3.40 29.62 -4.07
N PRO A 162 -3.55 30.78 -4.74
CA PRO A 162 -2.96 31.02 -6.06
C PRO A 162 -1.44 31.26 -6.08
N ASP A 163 -0.70 31.12 -4.96
CA ASP A 163 0.71 31.56 -4.91
C ASP A 163 1.76 30.54 -4.39
N ASP A 164 1.46 29.24 -4.25
CA ASP A 164 2.51 28.24 -3.93
C ASP A 164 2.99 27.47 -5.17
N ARG A 165 4.25 27.68 -5.55
CA ARG A 165 4.92 27.02 -6.69
C ARG A 165 5.83 25.87 -6.25
N SER A 166 5.36 24.99 -5.39
CA SER A 166 6.10 23.78 -5.03
C SER A 166 5.21 22.55 -4.83
N VAL A 167 4.46 22.15 -5.86
CA VAL A 167 3.80 20.83 -5.85
C VAL A 167 4.79 19.76 -6.29
N GLN A 168 5.33 19.01 -5.33
CA GLN A 168 5.84 17.67 -5.61
C GLN A 168 4.63 16.74 -5.76
N ILE A 169 4.51 16.14 -6.93
CA ILE A 169 3.37 15.31 -7.31
C ILE A 169 3.45 13.97 -6.55
N THR A 170 2.77 13.88 -5.41
CA THR A 170 2.38 12.62 -4.76
C THR A 170 1.11 12.11 -5.44
N GLU A 171 1.28 11.31 -6.49
CA GLU A 171 0.15 10.59 -7.10
C GLU A 171 -0.34 9.49 -6.14
N SER A 172 -1.45 9.78 -5.47
CA SER A 172 -2.21 8.88 -4.61
C SER A 172 -3.37 8.22 -5.35
N ALA A 173 -3.76 7.07 -4.82
CA ALA A 173 -4.88 6.22 -5.22
C ALA A 173 -6.17 6.98 -5.55
N GLY A 174 -6.38 7.20 -6.85
CA GLY A 174 -7.68 7.54 -7.43
C GLY A 174 -7.98 6.50 -8.51
N LEU A 175 -9.24 6.09 -8.60
CA LEU A 175 -9.78 5.25 -9.67
C LEU A 175 -9.22 5.70 -11.03
N LEU A 176 -8.33 4.91 -11.62
CA LEU A 176 -8.01 5.01 -13.03
C LEU A 176 -9.02 4.12 -13.76
N ASN A 177 -9.87 4.76 -14.56
CA ASN A 177 -10.88 4.11 -15.40
C ASN A 177 -10.30 3.01 -16.29
#